data_AF-A0A4Q3TQ94-F1
#
_entry.id   AF-A0A4Q3TQ94-F1
#
_cell.length_a   1.000
_cell.length_b   1.000
_cell.length_c   1.000
_cell.angle_alpha   90.00
_cell.angle_beta   90.00
_cell.angle_gamma   90.00
#
_symmetry.space_group_name_H-M   'P 1'
#
loop_
_entity.id
_entity.type
_entity.pdbx_description
1 polymer ?
#
loop_
_entity_poly.entity_id
_entity_poly.type
_entity_poly.pdbx_seq_one_letter_code
_entity_poly.pdbx_strand_id
1 'polypeptide(L)'
;MTTDKLDAHYFHQLSALMDGDLPPDQARFLLRRLEHDIELTGCWDRWQLCGEVLRGQAQAPAPAGFADRVAALVAFDAPAAASAESSRKRSLLARWGGGALAASVAAIALFMVRQQVPDEAPAAPA
;
A
#
# COMPACT_ATOMS: atom_id res chain seq x y z
N MET A 1 26.02 -6.73 -21.50
CA MET A 1 26.30 -7.16 -20.12
C MET A 1 25.91 -6.15 -19.05
N THR A 2 25.75 -4.85 -19.37
CA THR A 2 25.31 -3.82 -18.39
C THR A 2 23.80 -3.79 -18.16
N THR A 3 22.99 -4.11 -19.17
CA THR A 3 21.52 -4.14 -19.09
C THR A 3 21.05 -5.12 -18.01
N ASP A 4 21.62 -6.33 -18.00
CA ASP A 4 21.28 -7.39 -17.05
C ASP A 4 21.45 -6.99 -15.57
N LYS A 5 22.48 -6.21 -15.24
CA LYS A 5 22.68 -5.71 -13.87
C LYS A 5 21.67 -4.65 -13.47
N LEU A 6 21.26 -3.81 -14.42
CA LEU A 6 20.25 -2.77 -14.17
C LEU A 6 18.88 -3.43 -13.98
N ASP A 7 18.55 -4.41 -14.81
CA ASP A 7 17.30 -5.16 -14.73
C ASP A 7 17.21 -5.91 -13.38
N ALA A 8 18.29 -6.60 -12.99
CA ALA A 8 18.38 -7.25 -11.68
C ALA A 8 18.19 -6.27 -10.50
N HIS A 9 18.73 -5.05 -10.61
CA HIS A 9 18.54 -4.02 -9.59
C HIS A 9 17.08 -3.58 -9.49
N TYR A 10 16.41 -3.35 -10.62
CA TYR A 10 14.99 -2.98 -10.63
C TYR A 10 14.10 -4.11 -10.12
N PHE A 11 14.40 -5.36 -10.46
CA PHE A 11 13.68 -6.52 -9.92
C PHE A 11 13.81 -6.64 -8.41
N HIS A 12 15.00 -6.39 -7.86
CA HIS A 12 15.20 -6.34 -6.41
C HIS A 12 14.40 -5.18 -5.77
N GLN A 13 14.47 -3.98 -6.33
CA GLN A 13 13.68 -2.84 -5.82
C GLN A 13 12.18 -3.09 -5.91
N LEU A 14 11.70 -3.75 -6.98
CA LEU A 14 10.31 -4.13 -7.16
C LEU A 14 9.86 -5.14 -6.09
N SER A 15 10.70 -6.12 -5.76
CA SER A 15 10.44 -7.02 -4.62
C SER A 15 10.36 -6.27 -3.30
N ALA A 16 11.36 -5.44 -2.99
CA ALA A 16 11.34 -4.63 -1.78
C ALA A 16 10.11 -3.70 -1.70
N LEU A 17 9.62 -3.20 -2.84
CA LEU A 17 8.37 -2.44 -2.90
C LEU A 17 7.16 -3.31 -2.54
N MET A 18 7.08 -4.54 -3.04
CA MET A 18 6.00 -5.49 -2.69
C MET A 18 5.98 -5.83 -1.20
N ASP A 19 7.16 -6.01 -0.61
CA ASP A 19 7.33 -6.39 0.79
C ASP A 19 7.17 -5.19 1.75
N GLY A 20 7.11 -3.96 1.22
CA GLY A 20 7.03 -2.73 2.02
C GLY A 20 8.37 -2.28 2.62
N ASP A 21 9.46 -2.94 2.23
CA ASP A 21 10.82 -2.71 2.74
C ASP A 21 11.58 -1.62 1.95
N LEU A 22 11.01 -1.13 0.84
CA LEU A 22 11.65 -0.09 0.04
C LEU A 22 11.51 1.31 0.68
N PRO A 23 12.61 2.07 0.89
CA PRO A 23 12.54 3.41 1.45
C PRO A 23 11.64 4.35 0.65
N PRO A 24 10.92 5.29 1.29
CA PRO A 24 9.86 6.07 0.65
C PRO A 24 10.35 6.92 -0.52
N ASP A 25 11.56 7.46 -0.42
CA ASP A 25 12.14 8.25 -1.51
C ASP A 25 12.43 7.37 -2.74
N GLN A 26 12.93 6.15 -2.53
CA GLN A 26 13.20 5.18 -3.61
C GLN A 26 11.89 4.65 -4.20
N ALA A 27 10.89 4.37 -3.36
CA ALA A 27 9.57 3.95 -3.81
C ALA A 27 8.92 4.99 -4.74
N ARG A 28 9.04 6.29 -4.43
CA ARG A 28 8.53 7.36 -5.31
C ARG A 28 9.19 7.36 -6.68
N PHE A 29 10.50 7.13 -6.77
CA PHE A 29 11.19 7.03 -8.06
C PHE A 29 10.78 5.78 -8.83
N LEU A 30 10.64 4.64 -8.15
CA LEU A 30 10.23 3.39 -8.78
C LEU A 30 8.79 3.47 -9.30
N LEU A 31 7.87 4.05 -8.53
CA LEU A 31 6.48 4.27 -8.95
C LEU A 31 6.41 5.15 -10.20
N ARG A 32 7.16 6.25 -10.24
CA ARG A 32 7.26 7.10 -11.46
C ARG A 32 7.82 6.36 -12.66
N ARG A 33 8.71 5.39 -12.44
CA ARG A 33 9.23 4.55 -13.52
C ARG A 33 8.17 3.57 -14.03
N LEU A 34 7.45 2.91 -13.12
CA LEU A 34 6.35 1.98 -13.46
C LEU A 34 5.29 2.66 -14.34
N GLU A 35 5.03 3.95 -14.16
CA GLU A 35 4.12 4.73 -15.03
C GLU A 35 4.52 4.71 -16.52
N HIS A 36 5.80 4.50 -16.84
CA HIS A 36 6.34 4.63 -18.21
C HIS A 36 6.97 3.33 -18.75
N ASP A 37 7.28 2.36 -17.88
CA ASP A 37 7.99 1.13 -18.22
C ASP A 37 7.03 -0.08 -18.26
N ILE A 38 6.51 -0.37 -19.46
CA ILE A 38 5.50 -1.43 -19.69
C ILE A 38 6.04 -2.81 -19.32
N GLU A 39 7.32 -3.08 -19.57
CA GLU A 39 7.93 -4.39 -19.26
C GLU A 39 8.03 -4.60 -17.75
N LEU A 40 8.46 -3.57 -17.01
CA LEU A 40 8.55 -3.63 -15.56
C LEU A 40 7.16 -3.75 -14.90
N THR A 41 6.17 -3.01 -15.41
CA THR A 41 4.78 -3.10 -14.95
C THR A 41 4.17 -4.46 -15.27
N GLY A 42 4.43 -5.02 -16.45
CA GLY A 42 4.00 -6.39 -16.78
C GLY A 42 4.67 -7.45 -15.88
N CYS A 43 5.90 -7.22 -15.44
CA CYS A 43 6.57 -8.07 -14.46
C CYS A 43 5.86 -8.04 -13.10
N TRP A 44 5.57 -6.84 -12.61
CA TRP A 44 4.79 -6.62 -11.39
C TRP A 44 3.45 -7.36 -11.43
N ASP A 45 2.67 -7.22 -12.50
CA ASP A 45 1.36 -7.87 -12.63
C ASP A 45 1.45 -9.40 -12.53
N ARG A 46 2.44 -9.99 -13.21
CA ARG A 46 2.66 -11.45 -13.14
C ARG A 46 3.05 -11.89 -11.74
N TRP A 47 3.91 -11.13 -11.05
CA TRP A 47 4.33 -11.46 -9.69
C TRP A 47 3.18 -11.37 -8.69
N GLN A 48 2.32 -10.36 -8.81
CA GLN A 48 1.10 -10.26 -8.00
C GLN A 48 0.20 -11.48 -8.21
N LEU A 49 -0.05 -11.86 -9.47
CA LEU A 49 -0.86 -13.04 -9.78
C LEU A 49 -0.24 -14.34 -9.22
N CYS A 50 1.07 -14.55 -9.42
CA CYS A 50 1.77 -15.70 -8.84
C CYS A 50 1.65 -15.72 -7.31
N GLY A 51 1.78 -14.56 -6.66
CA GLY A 51 1.62 -14.42 -5.21
C GLY A 51 0.22 -14.82 -4.72
N GLU A 52 -0.83 -14.37 -5.42
CA GLU A 52 -2.22 -14.76 -5.13
C GLU A 52 -2.42 -16.27 -5.30
N VAL A 53 -1.84 -16.88 -6.35
CA VAL A 53 -1.90 -18.34 -6.58
C VAL A 53 -1.23 -19.10 -5.44
N LEU A 54 -0.03 -18.69 -5.04
CA LEU A 54 0.73 -19.35 -3.97
C LEU A 54 0.02 -19.25 -2.61
N ARG A 55 -0.73 -18.18 -2.37
CA ARG A 55 -1.55 -17.98 -1.15
C ARG A 55 -2.93 -18.65 -1.22
N GLY A 56 -3.27 -19.30 -2.33
CA GLY A 56 -4.60 -19.89 -2.56
C GLY A 56 -5.72 -18.85 -2.63
N GLN A 57 -5.39 -17.60 -2.94
CA GLN A 57 -6.33 -16.47 -3.04
C GLN A 57 -6.64 -16.08 -4.48
N ALA A 58 -6.01 -16.75 -5.46
CA ALA A 58 -6.23 -16.47 -6.88
C ALA A 58 -7.68 -16.69 -7.28
N GLN A 59 -8.30 -15.61 -7.75
CA GLN A 59 -9.58 -15.63 -8.45
C GLN A 59 -9.33 -15.54 -9.97
N ALA A 60 -10.40 -15.65 -10.76
CA ALA A 60 -10.30 -15.45 -12.21
C ALA A 60 -9.62 -14.11 -12.52
N PRO A 61 -8.65 -14.07 -13.46
CA PRO A 61 -7.98 -12.83 -13.83
C PRO A 61 -8.98 -11.76 -14.27
N ALA A 62 -8.71 -10.51 -13.92
CA ALA A 62 -9.53 -9.40 -14.39
C ALA A 62 -9.53 -9.34 -15.93
N PRO A 63 -10.63 -8.91 -16.57
CA PRO A 63 -10.68 -8.75 -18.02
C PRO A 63 -9.58 -7.79 -18.51
N ALA A 64 -9.14 -7.98 -19.76
CA ALA A 64 -8.16 -7.09 -20.37
C ALA A 64 -8.57 -5.60 -20.27
N GLY A 65 -7.58 -4.74 -20.02
CA GLY A 65 -7.75 -3.30 -19.84
C GLY A 65 -8.54 -2.90 -18.59
N PHE A 66 -8.79 -3.81 -17.64
CA PHE A 66 -9.46 -3.47 -16.37
C PHE A 66 -8.68 -2.40 -15.59
N ALA A 67 -7.37 -2.60 -15.41
CA ALA A 67 -6.51 -1.65 -14.72
C ALA A 67 -6.52 -0.27 -15.40
N ASP A 68 -6.44 -0.23 -16.74
CA ASP A 68 -6.47 1.02 -17.51
C ASP A 68 -7.80 1.78 -17.34
N ARG A 69 -8.93 1.06 -17.36
CA ARG A 69 -10.25 1.68 -17.12
C ARG A 69 -10.37 2.23 -15.70
N VAL A 70 -9.87 1.50 -14.71
CA VAL A 70 -9.83 1.97 -13.32
C VAL A 70 -8.94 3.21 -13.20
N ALA A 71 -7.74 3.18 -13.80
CA ALA A 71 -6.83 4.32 -13.81
C ALA A 71 -7.46 5.56 -14.47
N ALA A 72 -8.16 5.39 -15.60
CA ALA A 72 -8.86 6.46 -16.28
C ALA A 72 -10.00 7.06 -15.43
N LEU A 73 -10.78 6.22 -14.73
CA LEU A 73 -11.85 6.67 -13.83
C LEU A 73 -11.30 7.43 -12.62
N VAL A 74 -10.20 6.93 -12.03
CA VAL A 74 -9.54 7.60 -10.89
C VAL A 74 -8.94 8.94 -11.32
N ALA A 75 -8.32 9.00 -12.51
CA ALA A 75 -7.78 10.24 -13.05
C ALA A 75 -8.88 11.28 -13.36
N PHE A 76 -10.07 10.82 -13.77
CA PHE A 76 -11.22 11.68 -14.00
C PHE A 76 -11.77 12.31 -12.71
N ASP A 77 -11.79 11.55 -11.61
CA ASP A 77 -12.30 11.99 -10.30
C ASP A 77 -11.23 12.65 -9.42
N ALA A 78 -9.98 12.74 -9.91
CA ALA A 78 -8.90 13.35 -9.16
C ALA A 78 -9.17 14.85 -8.98
N PRO A 79 -9.29 15.38 -7.74
CA PRO A 79 -9.39 16.81 -7.54
C PRO A 79 -8.12 17.44 -8.11
N ALA A 80 -8.30 18.35 -9.08
CA ALA A 80 -7.21 19.07 -9.72
C ALA A 80 -6.21 19.49 -8.64
N ALA A 81 -5.01 18.91 -8.71
CA ALA A 81 -4.01 18.93 -7.65
C ALA A 81 -4.04 20.26 -6.90
N ALA A 82 -4.60 20.25 -5.67
CA ALA A 82 -4.55 21.41 -4.81
C ALA A 82 -3.09 21.78 -4.68
N SER A 83 -2.76 22.94 -5.26
CA SER A 83 -1.42 23.47 -5.39
C SER A 83 -0.62 23.24 -4.11
N ALA A 84 0.61 22.79 -4.28
CA ALA A 84 1.60 22.55 -3.23
C ALA A 84 2.02 23.84 -2.46
N GLU A 85 1.20 24.89 -2.47
CA GLU A 85 1.35 26.12 -1.70
C GLU A 85 0.66 26.06 -0.32
N SER A 86 -0.19 25.06 -0.08
CA SER A 86 -0.92 24.90 1.19
C SER A 86 -0.10 24.22 2.31
N SER A 87 1.10 23.72 2.03
CA SER A 87 1.95 23.05 3.04
C SER A 87 2.58 24.03 4.04
N ARG A 88 2.77 25.30 3.67
CA ARG A 88 3.44 26.28 4.53
C ARG A 88 2.54 26.88 5.62
N LYS A 89 1.21 26.89 5.43
CA LYS A 89 0.23 27.44 6.40
C LYS A 89 -0.28 26.42 7.43
N ARG A 90 -0.13 25.11 7.17
CA ARG A 90 -0.58 24.03 8.08
C ARG A 90 0.34 23.80 9.29
N SER A 91 1.58 24.26 9.23
CA SER A 91 2.55 24.14 10.34
C SER A 91 2.14 24.95 11.59
N LEU A 92 1.41 26.07 11.42
CA LEU A 92 1.03 26.93 12.55
C LEU A 92 -0.27 26.48 13.25
N LEU A 93 -1.15 25.75 12.57
CA LEU A 93 -2.43 25.23 13.13
C LEU A 93 -2.29 23.85 13.79
N ALA A 94 -1.23 23.09 13.48
CA ALA A 94 -0.97 21.79 14.08
C ALA A 94 -0.61 21.85 15.58
N ARG A 95 -0.42 23.05 16.15
CA ARG A 95 -0.05 23.20 17.56
C ARG A 95 -1.22 23.09 18.53
N TRP A 96 -2.48 23.02 18.06
CA TRP A 96 -3.69 23.07 18.89
C TRP A 96 -4.72 21.96 18.59
N GLY A 97 -4.32 20.86 17.94
CA GLY A 97 -5.26 19.82 17.45
C GLY A 97 -4.90 18.37 17.78
N GLY A 98 -4.05 18.12 18.78
CA GLY A 98 -3.50 16.79 19.08
C GLY A 98 -4.36 15.84 19.94
N GLY A 99 -5.61 16.19 20.27
CA GLY A 99 -6.42 15.37 21.20
C GLY A 99 -7.25 14.28 20.52
N ALA A 100 -7.80 14.54 19.33
CA ALA A 100 -8.84 13.66 18.75
C ALA A 100 -8.27 12.44 18.01
N LEU A 101 -7.13 12.57 17.32
CA LEU A 101 -6.54 11.45 16.58
C LEU A 101 -5.94 10.37 17.50
N ALA A 102 -5.40 10.75 18.66
CA ALA A 102 -4.89 9.80 19.65
C ALA A 102 -6.01 8.93 20.26
N ALA A 103 -7.19 9.53 20.52
CA ALA A 103 -8.33 8.82 21.06
C ALA A 103 -8.88 7.76 20.09
N SER A 104 -8.95 8.06 18.79
CA SER A 104 -9.44 7.11 17.78
C SER A 104 -8.50 5.91 17.63
N VAL A 105 -7.18 6.12 17.63
CA VAL A 105 -6.20 5.02 17.53
C VAL A 105 -6.18 4.17 18.82
N ALA A 106 -6.30 4.81 20.00
CA ALA A 106 -6.38 4.11 21.28
C ALA A 106 -7.66 3.24 21.39
N ALA A 107 -8.80 3.73 20.88
CA ALA A 107 -10.05 2.97 20.86
C ALA A 107 -9.96 1.71 19.97
N ILE A 108 -9.32 1.81 18.80
CA ILE A 108 -9.10 0.67 17.90
C ILE A 108 -8.15 -0.35 18.54
N ALA A 109 -7.07 0.10 19.19
CA ALA A 109 -6.14 -0.77 19.90
C ALA A 109 -6.81 -1.52 21.07
N LEU A 110 -7.61 -0.83 21.89
CA LEU A 110 -8.37 -1.45 22.99
C LEU A 110 -9.42 -2.44 22.48
N PHE A 111 -10.08 -2.15 21.36
CA PHE A 111 -11.05 -3.07 20.77
C PHE A 111 -10.40 -4.36 20.28
N MET A 112 -9.23 -4.29 19.65
CA MET A 112 -8.48 -5.48 19.23
C MET A 112 -7.95 -6.29 20.42
N VAL A 113 -7.44 -5.64 21.46
CA VAL A 113 -6.97 -6.32 22.69
C VAL A 113 -8.12 -7.04 23.40
N ARG A 114 -9.32 -6.45 23.44
CA ARG A 114 -10.49 -7.10 24.07
C ARG A 114 -10.96 -8.33 23.31
N GLN A 115 -10.74 -8.42 21.99
CA GLN A 115 -11.07 -9.63 21.22
C GLN A 115 -10.10 -10.80 21.47
N GLN A 116 -8.97 -10.55 22.13
CA GLN A 116 -7.92 -11.53 22.40
C GLN A 116 -8.01 -12.18 23.78
N VAL A 117 -9.01 -11.84 24.61
CA VAL A 117 -9.25 -12.52 25.90
C VAL A 117 -10.28 -13.63 25.67
N PRO A 118 -9.88 -14.91 25.64
CA PRO A 118 -10.82 -16.03 25.64
C PRO A 118 -11.59 -16.02 26.96
N ASP A 119 -12.88 -16.33 26.90
CA ASP A 119 -13.73 -16.57 28.07
C ASP A 119 -13.19 -17.79 28.83
N GLU A 120 -12.42 -17.56 29.90
CA GLU A 120 -12.01 -18.63 30.80
C GLU A 120 -13.24 -19.04 31.63
N ALA A 121 -13.97 -20.02 31.10
CA ALA A 121 -15.07 -20.67 31.79
C ALA A 121 -14.59 -21.26 33.13
N PRO A 122 -15.23 -20.96 34.27
CA PRO A 122 -14.82 -21.53 35.54
C PRO A 122 -15.15 -23.03 35.58
N ALA A 123 -14.11 -23.86 35.68
CA ALA A 123 -14.26 -25.28 36.00
C ALA A 123 -14.80 -25.43 37.43
N ALA A 124 -15.96 -26.08 37.57
CA ALA A 124 -16.57 -26.39 38.85
C ALA A 124 -15.80 -27.52 39.58
N PRO A 125 -15.71 -27.48 40.94
CA PRO A 125 -14.97 -28.47 41.72
C PRO A 125 -15.78 -29.76 41.93
N ALA A 126 -15.07 -30.87 42.13
CA ALA A 126 -15.59 -32.17 42.58
C ALA A 126 -15.84 -32.23 44.09
#